data_AF-A0AB37Z5I3-F1
#
_entry.id   AF-A0AB37Z5I3-F1
#
_cell.length_a   1.000
_cell.length_b   1.000
_cell.length_c   1.000
_cell.angle_alpha   90.00
_cell.angle_beta   90.00
_cell.angle_gamma   90.00
#
_symmetry.space_group_name_H-M   'P 1'
#
loop_
_entity.id
_entity.type
_entity.pdbx_description
1 polymer ?
#
loop_
_entity_poly.entity_id
_entity_poly.type
_entity_poly.pdbx_seq_one_letter_code
_entity_poly.pdbx_strand_id
1 'polypeptide(L)' 'METEQFESLMMYALVGGLMVFMFFIIWDLAKTSKAGRLGTAILFLGLGLCLFAFLAKPVITYIIEASRGIHG' A
#
# COMPACT_ATOMS: atom_id res chain seq x y z
N MET A 1 -9.86 22.65 -16.29
CA MET A 1 -10.07 21.20 -16.16
C MET A 1 -8.84 20.36 -16.54
N GLU A 2 -7.84 20.90 -17.26
CA GLU A 2 -6.67 20.09 -17.69
C GLU A 2 -5.57 19.93 -16.61
N THR A 3 -5.28 20.97 -15.81
CA THR A 3 -4.17 20.92 -14.84
C THR A 3 -4.48 20.15 -13.56
N GLU A 4 -5.71 20.25 -13.03
CA GLU A 4 -6.07 19.62 -11.74
C GLU A 4 -6.16 18.08 -11.83
N GLN A 5 -6.63 17.56 -12.96
CA GLN A 5 -6.64 16.13 -13.23
C GLN A 5 -5.21 15.60 -13.44
N PHE A 6 -4.37 16.36 -14.12
CA PHE A 6 -2.96 16.03 -14.29
C PHE A 6 -2.19 16.04 -12.95
N GLU A 7 -2.44 17.04 -12.10
CA GLU A 7 -1.80 17.16 -10.78
C GLU A 7 -2.18 16.00 -9.85
N SER A 8 -3.47 15.67 -9.79
CA SER A 8 -3.95 14.53 -9.00
C SER A 8 -3.42 13.19 -9.53
N LEU A 9 -3.39 12.99 -10.85
CA LEU A 9 -2.81 11.79 -11.46
C LEU A 9 -1.32 11.64 -11.12
N MET A 10 -0.54 12.72 -11.22
CA MET A 10 0.87 12.72 -10.87
C MET A 10 1.11 12.48 -9.39
N MET A 11 0.27 13.06 -8.51
CA MET A 11 0.34 12.80 -7.07
C MET A 11 0.10 11.31 -6.78
N TYR A 12 -0.94 10.71 -7.34
CA TYR A 12 -1.22 9.28 -7.15
C TYR A 12 -0.16 8.37 -7.77
N ALA A 13 0.33 8.71 -8.96
CA ALA A 13 1.35 7.92 -9.64
C ALA A 13 2.69 7.95 -8.89
N LEU A 14 3.16 9.13 -8.47
CA LEU A 14 4.43 9.28 -7.78
C LEU A 14 4.38 8.68 -6.37
N VAL A 15 3.33 8.99 -5.59
CA VAL A 15 3.15 8.45 -4.24
C VAL A 15 2.88 6.94 -4.28
N GLY A 16 2.08 6.47 -5.24
CA GLY A 16 1.83 5.06 -5.46
C GLY A 16 3.09 4.30 -5.85
N GLY A 17 3.90 4.85 -6.77
CA GLY A 17 5.19 4.29 -7.16
C GLY A 17 6.18 4.21 -6.00
N LEU A 18 6.30 5.27 -5.22
CA LEU A 18 7.13 5.30 -4.00
C LEU A 18 6.65 4.28 -2.95
N MET A 19 5.34 4.10 -2.79
CA MET A 19 4.79 3.10 -1.88
C MET A 19 5.09 1.67 -2.33
N VAL A 20 4.99 1.37 -3.62
CA VAL A 20 5.37 0.07 -4.17
C VAL A 20 6.87 -0.19 -3.97
N PHE A 21 7.71 0.84 -4.17
CA PHE A 21 9.15 0.75 -3.90
C PHE A 21 9.45 0.48 -2.42
N MET A 22 8.72 1.11 -1.50
CA MET A 22 8.83 0.84 -0.06
C MET A 22 8.45 -0.61 0.27
N PHE A 23 7.37 -1.13 -0.31
CA PHE A 23 6.97 -2.54 -0.19
C PHE A 23 8.05 -3.49 -0.71
N PHE A 24 8.65 -3.16 -1.86
CA PHE A 24 9.72 -3.96 -2.47
C PHE A 24 10.96 -4.01 -1.56
N ILE A 25 11.37 -2.88 -0.98
CA ILE A 25 12.49 -2.83 -0.02
C ILE A 25 12.17 -3.68 1.21
N ILE A 26 10.95 -3.59 1.75
CA ILE A 26 10.53 -4.38 2.91
C ILE A 26 10.60 -5.88 2.60
N TRP A 27 10.13 -6.27 1.40
CA TRP A 27 10.19 -7.65 0.94
C TRP A 27 11.63 -8.15 0.77
N ASP A 28 12.50 -7.34 0.17
CA ASP A 28 13.92 -7.65 0.02
C ASP A 28 14.62 -7.75 1.38
N LEU A 29 14.35 -6.82 2.30
CA LEU A 29 14.88 -6.84 3.65
C LEU A 29 14.41 -8.07 4.42
N ALA A 30 13.12 -8.44 4.32
CA ALA A 30 12.59 -9.65 4.94
C ALA A 30 13.25 -10.93 4.41
N LYS A 31 13.58 -10.95 3.11
CA LYS A 31 14.23 -12.10 2.44
C LYS A 31 15.74 -12.18 2.72
N THR A 32 16.43 -11.04 2.68
CA THR A 32 17.89 -10.92 2.90
C THR A 32 18.25 -11.00 4.38
N SER A 33 17.38 -10.55 5.28
CA SER A 33 17.73 -10.40 6.69
C SER A 33 18.08 -11.72 7.40
N LYS A 34 17.78 -12.91 6.85
CA LYS A 34 17.91 -14.19 7.57
C LYS A 34 17.46 -14.04 9.02
N ALA A 35 16.42 -13.23 9.26
CA ALA A 35 15.94 -12.95 10.59
C ALA A 35 15.53 -14.31 11.11
N GLY A 36 16.28 -14.84 12.09
CA GLY A 36 16.16 -16.24 12.52
C GLY A 36 14.71 -16.59 12.87
N ARG A 37 14.40 -17.86 13.18
CA ARG A 37 13.02 -18.37 13.37
C ARG A 37 12.04 -17.44 14.12
N LEU A 38 12.51 -16.61 15.05
CA LEU A 38 11.72 -15.57 15.73
C LEU A 38 11.50 -14.28 14.92
N GLY A 39 12.53 -13.80 14.23
CA GLY A 39 12.46 -12.58 13.42
C GLY A 39 11.57 -12.75 12.20
N THR A 40 11.60 -13.90 11.51
CA THR A 40 10.68 -14.17 10.40
C THR A 40 9.22 -14.20 10.85
N ALA A 41 8.92 -14.70 12.05
CA ALA A 41 7.55 -14.71 12.60
C ALA A 41 7.03 -13.30 12.91
N ILE A 42 7.87 -12.45 13.52
CA ILE A 42 7.51 -11.06 13.84
C ILE A 42 7.48 -10.17 12.60
N LEU A 43 8.36 -10.39 11.62
CA LEU A 43 8.28 -9.70 10.32
C LEU A 43 7.00 -10.12 9.57
N PHE A 44 6.64 -11.39 9.55
CA PHE A 44 5.41 -11.84 8.89
C PHE A 44 4.13 -11.34 9.59
N LEU A 45 4.12 -11.29 10.93
CA LEU A 45 2.99 -10.76 11.69
C LEU A 45 2.92 -9.22 11.64
N GLY A 46 4.03 -8.52 11.80
CA GLY A 46 4.06 -7.06 11.81
C GLY A 46 3.99 -6.47 10.41
N LEU A 47 4.96 -6.80 9.55
CA LEU A 47 5.02 -6.25 8.20
C LEU A 47 3.98 -6.89 7.29
N GLY A 48 3.71 -8.20 7.41
CA GLY A 48 2.69 -8.87 6.59
C GLY A 48 1.28 -8.31 6.83
N LEU A 49 0.84 -8.15 8.10
CA LEU A 49 -0.46 -7.53 8.39
C LEU A 49 -0.48 -6.03 8.05
N CYS A 50 0.60 -5.28 8.34
CA CYS A 50 0.66 -3.86 8.00
C CYS A 50 0.62 -3.61 6.48
N LEU A 51 1.39 -4.36 5.69
CA LEU A 51 1.34 -4.30 4.23
C LEU A 51 -0.07 -4.67 3.73
N PHE A 52 -0.63 -5.77 4.24
CA PHE A 52 -1.96 -6.22 3.84
C PHE A 52 -3.04 -5.17 4.15
N ALA A 53 -3.01 -4.55 5.33
CA ALA A 53 -3.92 -3.48 5.72
C ALA A 53 -3.75 -2.22 4.85
N PHE A 54 -2.51 -1.85 4.52
CA PHE A 54 -2.23 -0.72 3.65
C PHE A 54 -2.75 -0.94 2.22
N LEU A 55 -2.60 -2.16 1.69
CA LEU A 55 -3.12 -2.53 0.37
C LEU A 55 -4.65 -2.63 0.34
N ALA A 56 -5.26 -3.06 1.46
CA ALA A 56 -6.70 -3.16 1.59
C ALA A 56 -7.39 -1.79 1.71
N LYS A 57 -6.72 -0.76 2.24
CA LYS A 57 -7.28 0.61 2.37
C LYS A 57 -7.93 1.14 1.07
N PRO A 58 -7.24 1.23 -0.08
CA PRO A 58 -7.84 1.75 -1.31
C PRO A 58 -8.96 0.85 -1.82
N VAL A 59 -8.85 -0.47 -1.66
CA VAL A 59 -9.89 -1.43 -2.04
C VAL A 59 -11.16 -1.23 -1.21
N ILE A 60 -11.01 -1.05 0.10
CA ILE A 60 -12.13 -0.79 1.01
C ILE A 60 -12.73 0.58 0.71
N THR A 61 -11.93 1.62 0.47
CA THR A 61 -12.43 2.94 0.05
C THR A 61 -13.25 2.82 -1.23
N TYR A 62 -12.74 2.11 -2.23
CA TYR A 62 -13.46 1.88 -3.49
C TYR A 62 -14.77 1.13 -3.29
N ILE A 63 -14.80 0.09 -2.44
CA ILE A 63 -16.03 -0.65 -2.11
C ILE A 63 -17.01 0.22 -1.31
N ILE A 64 -16.52 1.02 -0.36
CA ILE A 64 -17.36 1.94 0.43
C ILE A 64 -17.93 3.04 -0.46
N GLU A 65 -17.16 3.57 -1.41
CA GLU A 65 -17.56 4.60 -2.36
C GLU A 65 -18.53 4.04 -3.41
N ALA A 66 -18.29 2.80 -3.87
CA ALA A 66 -19.22 2.07 -4.74
C ALA A 66 -20.52 1.68 -4.03
N SER A 67 -20.46 1.34 -2.73
CA SER A 67 -21.63 0.97 -1.93
C SER A 67 -22.40 2.16 -1.37
N ARG A 68 -21.74 3.28 -1.04
CA ARG A 68 -22.38 4.58 -0.76
C ARG A 68 -22.66 5.29 -2.08
N GLY A 69 -23.34 4.58 -2.98
CA GLY A 69 -23.68 5.07 -4.31
C GLY A 69 -24.07 6.55 -4.24
N ILE A 70 -23.26 7.39 -4.88
CA ILE A 70 -23.59 8.74 -5.33
C ILE A 70 -24.58 9.47 -4.41
N HIS A 71 -24.04 10.11 -3.38
CA HIS A 71 -24.57 11.40 -2.96
C HIS A 71 -23.50 12.47 -3.24
N GLY A 72 -23.28 12.68 -4.54
CA GLY A 72 -23.19 14.03 -5.09
C GLY A 72 -24.60 14.46 -5.49
#